data_AF-A0AA36JS52-F1
#
_entry.id   AF-A0AA36JS52-F1
#
_cell.length_a   1.000
_cell.length_b   1.000
_cell.length_c   1.000
_cell.angle_alpha   90.00
_cell.angle_beta   90.00
_cell.angle_gamma   90.00
#
_symmetry.space_group_name_H-M   'P 1'
#
loop_
_entity.id
_entity.type
_entity.pdbx_description
1 polymer ?
#
loop_
_entity_poly.entity_id
_entity_poly.type
_entity_poly.pdbx_seq_one_letter_code
_entity_poly.pdbx_strand_id
1 'polypeptide(L)'
;MDIFSGGGGAAGAAEAAPMVAFEKTNGLKVTLFPRKEGDGSVVVVAKFANSLTVPMTNFVFEAAVPKFITLSIQPATGQVLPPQTELVTQTMRCVNSTQGEKGLLMKLRIGYVCNGTPVQEMGQVGGFPPGY
;
A
#
# COMPACT_ATOMS: atom_id res chain seq x y z
N MET A 1 25.07 -32.42 26.07
CA MET A 1 25.53 -31.90 24.76
C MET A 1 24.27 -31.49 24.01
N ASP A 2 23.85 -30.24 24.23
CA ASP A 2 22.61 -29.68 23.70
C ASP A 2 22.87 -29.09 22.32
N ILE A 3 22.20 -29.60 21.29
CA ILE A 3 22.48 -29.35 19.86
C ILE A 3 21.45 -28.43 19.18
N PHE A 4 20.58 -27.76 19.92
CA PHE A 4 19.59 -26.85 19.32
C PHE A 4 19.98 -25.39 19.49
N SER A 5 20.71 -24.85 18.51
CA SER A 5 20.65 -23.41 18.23
C SER A 5 20.89 -23.17 16.74
N GLY A 6 19.78 -22.98 16.03
CA GLY A 6 19.72 -22.51 14.65
C GLY A 6 18.55 -21.57 14.49
N GLY A 7 18.43 -20.59 15.39
CA GLY A 7 17.44 -19.52 15.33
C GLY A 7 17.83 -18.53 14.23
N GLY A 8 16.99 -18.43 13.20
CA GLY A 8 17.21 -17.57 12.04
C GLY A 8 17.31 -16.09 12.38
N GLY A 9 18.36 -15.45 11.85
CA GLY A 9 18.45 -14.00 11.78
C GLY A 9 17.78 -13.51 10.49
N ALA A 10 16.52 -13.09 10.57
CA ALA A 10 15.97 -12.16 9.59
C ALA A 10 16.40 -10.75 10.02
N ALA A 11 17.43 -10.22 9.36
CA ALA A 11 17.98 -8.91 9.63
C ALA A 11 16.94 -7.81 9.39
N GLY A 12 16.54 -7.13 10.48
CA GLY A 12 16.19 -5.71 10.53
C GLY A 12 15.16 -5.17 9.55
N ALA A 13 13.94 -5.70 9.53
CA ALA A 13 12.81 -5.00 8.91
C ALA A 13 12.14 -4.09 9.95
N ALA A 14 12.11 -2.78 9.70
CA ALA A 14 11.43 -1.82 10.58
C ALA A 14 10.02 -1.56 10.03
N GLU A 15 8.99 -1.99 10.76
CA GLU A 15 7.59 -1.75 10.42
C GLU A 15 7.15 -0.39 10.95
N ALA A 16 6.61 0.47 10.07
CA ALA A 16 6.07 1.76 10.47
C ALA A 16 4.60 1.64 10.87
N ALA A 17 4.10 2.65 11.58
CA ALA A 17 2.67 2.74 11.88
C ALA A 17 1.86 2.77 10.57
N PRO A 18 0.73 2.04 10.52
CA PRO A 18 -0.15 2.10 9.37
C PRO A 18 -0.70 3.52 9.18
N MET A 19 -0.88 3.92 7.93
CA MET A 19 -1.37 5.24 7.57
C MET A 19 -2.56 5.16 6.63
N VAL A 20 -3.56 5.99 6.88
CA VAL A 20 -4.71 6.13 5.98
C VAL A 20 -4.28 6.99 4.80
N ALA A 21 -4.10 6.35 3.65
CA ALA A 21 -3.70 7.01 2.41
C ALA A 21 -4.86 7.64 1.67
N PHE A 22 -6.05 7.08 1.84
CA PHE A 22 -7.25 7.54 1.17
C PHE A 22 -8.46 7.09 1.99
N GLU A 23 -9.39 7.98 2.26
CA GLU A 23 -10.66 7.67 2.89
C GLU A 23 -11.69 8.70 2.41
N LYS A 24 -12.78 8.22 1.82
CA LYS A 24 -13.88 9.07 1.37
C LYS A 24 -15.22 8.52 1.82
N THR A 25 -16.21 9.40 1.81
CA THR A 25 -17.60 9.10 2.20
C THR A 25 -18.29 8.10 1.27
N ASN A 26 -17.70 7.77 0.13
CA ASN A 26 -18.19 6.74 -0.81
C ASN A 26 -17.83 5.31 -0.40
N GLY A 27 -17.30 5.13 0.82
CA GLY A 27 -17.11 3.84 1.46
C GLY A 27 -15.83 3.10 1.07
N LEU A 28 -14.96 3.72 0.24
CA LEU A 28 -13.62 3.20 0.01
C LEU A 28 -12.62 3.80 1.01
N LYS A 29 -11.85 2.92 1.66
CA LYS A 29 -10.69 3.30 2.46
C LYS A 29 -9.46 2.50 2.04
N VAL A 30 -8.33 3.19 1.91
CA VAL A 30 -7.02 2.61 1.60
C VAL A 30 -6.08 2.88 2.76
N THR A 31 -5.59 1.81 3.37
CA THR A 31 -4.61 1.88 4.45
C THR A 31 -3.30 1.30 3.95
N LEU A 32 -2.19 2.04 4.15
CA LEU A 32 -0.86 1.60 3.79
C LEU A 32 -0.10 1.12 5.03
N PHE A 33 0.59 0.01 4.86
CA PHE A 33 1.45 -0.62 5.87
C PHE A 33 2.88 -0.61 5.32
N PRO A 34 3.64 0.48 5.52
CA PRO A 34 5.02 0.58 5.05
C PRO A 34 5.97 -0.18 5.98
N ARG A 35 6.88 -0.94 5.37
CA ARG A 35 7.96 -1.67 6.03
C ARG A 35 9.27 -1.37 5.31
N LYS A 36 10.28 -1.00 6.07
CA LYS A 36 11.63 -0.80 5.54
C LYS A 36 12.35 -2.13 5.52
N GLU A 37 12.97 -2.44 4.39
CA GLU A 37 13.80 -3.62 4.19
C GLU A 37 15.28 -3.31 4.45
N GLY A 38 16.07 -4.34 4.74
CA GLY A 38 17.49 -4.20 5.06
C GLY A 38 18.36 -3.61 3.92
N ASP A 39 17.86 -3.65 2.69
CA ASP A 39 18.49 -3.05 1.51
C ASP A 39 18.16 -1.56 1.31
N GLY A 40 17.40 -0.97 2.24
CA GLY A 40 16.97 0.43 2.18
C GLY A 40 15.72 0.67 1.32
N SER A 41 15.16 -0.35 0.66
CA SER A 41 13.86 -0.25 -0.01
C SER A 41 12.71 -0.26 1.00
N VAL A 42 11.55 0.21 0.57
CA VAL A 42 10.32 0.22 1.36
C VAL A 42 9.27 -0.64 0.66
N VAL A 43 8.84 -1.70 1.32
CA VAL A 43 7.69 -2.49 0.91
C VAL A 43 6.45 -1.90 1.55
N VAL A 44 5.44 -1.58 0.75
CA VAL A 44 4.17 -1.04 1.19
C VAL A 44 3.08 -2.03 0.83
N VAL A 45 2.37 -2.53 1.84
CA VAL A 45 1.13 -3.28 1.61
C VAL A 45 -0.03 -2.30 1.69
N ALA A 46 -0.77 -2.16 0.59
CA ALA A 46 -2.04 -1.45 0.58
C ALA A 46 -3.17 -2.42 0.92
N LYS A 47 -4.03 -2.07 1.87
CA LYS A 47 -5.26 -2.79 2.21
C LYS A 47 -6.45 -1.94 1.83
N PHE A 48 -7.40 -2.54 1.11
CA PHE A 48 -8.58 -1.86 0.60
C PHE A 48 -9.81 -2.31 1.36
N ALA A 49 -10.48 -1.36 2.00
CA ALA A 49 -11.70 -1.57 2.75
C ALA A 49 -12.89 -1.00 1.97
N ASN A 50 -13.93 -1.82 1.81
CA ASN A 50 -15.22 -1.41 1.29
C ASN A 50 -16.24 -1.44 2.43
N SER A 51 -16.69 -0.28 2.89
CA SER A 51 -17.68 -0.16 3.97
C SER A 51 -19.13 -0.17 3.47
N LEU A 52 -19.35 -0.18 2.15
CA LEU A 52 -20.68 -0.27 1.55
C LEU A 52 -21.24 -1.69 1.64
N THR A 53 -22.55 -1.80 1.46
CA THR A 53 -23.29 -3.09 1.34
C THR A 53 -23.29 -3.65 -0.09
N VAL A 54 -22.61 -2.98 -1.03
CA VAL A 54 -22.50 -3.36 -2.44
C VAL A 54 -21.04 -3.55 -2.84
N PRO A 55 -20.74 -4.48 -3.77
CA PRO A 55 -19.37 -4.74 -4.20
C PRO A 55 -18.83 -3.62 -5.08
N MET A 56 -17.52 -3.38 -5.01
CA MET A 56 -16.80 -2.56 -5.99
C MET A 56 -16.06 -3.48 -6.95
N THR A 57 -16.46 -3.52 -8.22
CA THR A 57 -15.89 -4.42 -9.24
C THR A 57 -14.92 -3.68 -10.17
N ASN A 58 -14.16 -4.43 -10.98
CA ASN A 58 -13.13 -3.88 -11.87
C ASN A 58 -12.18 -2.94 -11.13
N PHE A 59 -11.83 -3.32 -9.89
CA PHE A 59 -10.99 -2.53 -9.02
C PHE A 59 -9.57 -2.49 -9.57
N VAL A 60 -9.08 -1.28 -9.81
CA VAL A 60 -7.73 -0.98 -10.26
C VAL A 60 -7.15 0.05 -9.31
N PHE A 61 -5.98 -0.26 -8.77
CA PHE A 61 -5.20 0.64 -7.95
C PHE A 61 -3.83 0.84 -8.56
N GLU A 62 -3.52 2.11 -8.81
CA GLU A 62 -2.26 2.54 -9.37
C GLU A 62 -1.68 3.65 -8.51
N ALA A 63 -0.34 3.69 -8.48
CA ALA A 63 0.38 4.77 -7.85
C ALA A 63 1.41 5.33 -8.83
N ALA A 64 1.56 6.65 -8.81
CA ALA A 64 2.61 7.36 -9.50
C ALA A 64 3.54 7.97 -8.46
N VAL A 65 4.84 7.89 -8.71
CA VAL A 65 5.89 8.41 -7.82
C VAL A 65 6.74 9.45 -8.55
N PRO A 66 7.35 10.39 -7.83
CA PRO A 66 8.38 11.27 -8.38
C PRO A 66 9.57 10.51 -8.98
N LYS A 67 10.33 11.16 -9.87
CA LYS A 67 11.49 10.56 -10.57
C LYS A 67 12.60 10.01 -9.66
N PHE A 68 12.71 10.51 -8.43
CA PHE A 68 13.70 10.05 -7.46
C PHE A 68 13.25 8.78 -6.70
N ILE A 69 12.04 8.29 -6.97
CA ILE A 69 11.53 7.04 -6.41
C ILE A 69 11.22 6.10 -7.58
N THR A 70 11.72 4.87 -7.47
CA THR A 70 11.31 3.79 -8.36
C THR A 70 10.22 2.98 -7.69
N LEU A 71 9.06 2.86 -8.32
CA LEU A 71 7.93 2.07 -7.85
C LEU A 71 7.78 0.79 -8.66
N SER A 72 7.72 -0.35 -7.97
CA SER A 72 7.29 -1.64 -8.52
C SER A 72 5.99 -2.04 -7.85
N ILE A 73 4.94 -2.26 -8.64
CA ILE A 73 3.62 -2.67 -8.16
C ILE A 73 3.40 -4.13 -8.52
N GLN A 74 2.99 -4.95 -7.54
CA GLN A 74 2.48 -6.28 -7.82
C GLN A 74 0.97 -6.20 -8.10
N PRO A 75 0.39 -7.18 -8.81
CA PRO A 75 -1.05 -7.27 -8.98
C PRO A 75 -1.78 -7.33 -7.62
N ALA A 76 -2.98 -6.74 -7.56
CA ALA A 76 -3.82 -6.89 -6.39
C ALA A 76 -4.27 -8.35 -6.22
N THR A 77 -4.54 -8.77 -4.98
CA THR A 77 -5.03 -10.12 -4.68
C THR A 77 -6.42 -10.40 -5.26
N GLY A 78 -7.15 -9.36 -5.66
CA GLY A 78 -8.42 -9.44 -6.35
C GLY A 78 -8.80 -8.12 -7.02
N GLN A 79 -9.70 -8.20 -7.99
CA GLN A 79 -10.25 -7.05 -8.72
C GLN A 79 -11.69 -6.71 -8.29
N VAL A 80 -12.17 -7.33 -7.21
CA VAL A 80 -13.48 -7.06 -6.62
C VAL A 80 -13.26 -6.83 -5.13
N LEU A 81 -13.72 -5.69 -4.61
CA LEU A 81 -13.79 -5.43 -3.18
C LEU A 81 -15.17 -5.87 -2.67
N PRO A 82 -15.27 -7.00 -1.93
CA PRO A 82 -16.55 -7.45 -1.41
C PRO A 82 -17.14 -6.45 -0.40
N PRO A 83 -18.47 -6.37 -0.28
CA PRO A 83 -19.13 -5.50 0.68
C PRO A 83 -18.66 -5.73 2.11
N GLN A 84 -18.47 -4.67 2.89
CA GLN A 84 -18.14 -4.73 4.32
C GLN A 84 -16.90 -5.59 4.65
N THR A 85 -15.89 -5.58 3.77
CA THR A 85 -14.65 -6.35 3.98
C THR A 85 -13.39 -5.53 3.70
N GLU A 86 -12.24 -6.10 4.08
CA GLU A 86 -10.91 -5.56 3.82
C GLU A 86 -9.95 -6.63 3.24
N LEU A 87 -10.48 -7.56 2.45
CA LEU A 87 -9.74 -8.78 2.05
C LEU A 87 -8.75 -8.57 0.90
N VAL A 88 -8.94 -7.51 0.11
CA VAL A 88 -8.08 -7.24 -1.03
C VAL A 88 -6.90 -6.40 -0.59
N THR A 89 -5.72 -6.83 -1.01
CA THR A 89 -4.46 -6.15 -0.76
C THR A 89 -3.65 -6.03 -2.03
N GLN A 90 -2.70 -5.11 -2.04
CA GLN A 90 -1.74 -4.97 -3.12
C GLN A 90 -0.39 -4.56 -2.55
N THR A 91 0.65 -5.28 -2.96
CA THR A 91 2.01 -5.03 -2.48
C THR A 91 2.76 -4.14 -3.48
N MET A 92 3.48 -3.18 -2.94
CA MET A 92 4.31 -2.25 -3.69
C MET A 92 5.70 -2.22 -3.10
N ARG A 93 6.73 -2.00 -3.94
CA ARG A 93 8.10 -1.77 -3.49
C ARG A 93 8.57 -0.42 -4.03
N CYS A 94 9.04 0.42 -3.12
CA CYS A 94 9.57 1.73 -3.41
C CYS A 94 11.08 1.74 -3.13
N VAL A 95 11.86 2.28 -4.06
CA VAL A 95 13.29 2.53 -3.87
C VAL A 95 13.51 4.03 -4.00
N ASN A 96 13.92 4.68 -2.92
CA ASN A 96 14.16 6.12 -2.87
C ASN A 96 15.66 6.40 -3.05
N SER A 97 16.06 7.02 -4.16
CA SER A 97 17.47 7.33 -4.44
C SER A 97 18.00 8.55 -3.67
N THR A 98 17.12 9.32 -3.05
CA THR A 98 17.45 10.49 -2.20
C THR A 98 17.10 10.22 -0.73
N GLN A 99 17.29 8.98 -0.28
CA GLN A 99 16.93 8.54 1.07
C GLN A 99 17.56 9.46 2.13
N GLY A 100 16.72 10.05 2.99
CA GLY A 100 17.15 10.99 4.04
C GLY A 100 17.00 12.48 3.70
N GLU A 101 16.86 12.84 2.42
CA GLU A 101 16.61 14.25 2.02
C GLU A 101 15.13 14.50 1.70
N LYS A 102 14.52 13.60 0.92
CA LYS A 102 13.12 13.69 0.51
C LYS A 102 12.42 12.41 0.91
N GLY A 103 11.35 12.52 1.70
CA GLY A 103 10.52 11.37 2.08
C GLY A 103 9.76 10.79 0.88
N LEU A 104 9.26 9.57 1.05
CA LEU A 104 8.35 8.97 0.07
C LEU A 104 7.14 9.86 -0.21
N LEU A 105 6.76 9.91 -1.48
CA LEU A 105 5.56 10.61 -1.94
C LEU A 105 4.93 9.79 -3.06
N MET A 106 3.62 9.57 -2.98
CA MET A 106 2.86 8.83 -3.97
C MET A 106 1.59 9.58 -4.35
N LYS A 107 1.25 9.57 -5.63
CA LYS A 107 -0.07 9.98 -6.12
C LYS A 107 -0.85 8.72 -6.48
N LEU A 108 -2.00 8.53 -5.85
CA LEU A 108 -2.85 7.38 -6.06
C LEU A 108 -3.87 7.68 -7.16
N ARG A 109 -4.15 6.69 -7.99
CA ARG A 109 -5.28 6.64 -8.92
C ARG A 109 -6.03 5.34 -8.67
N ILE A 110 -7.31 5.46 -8.37
CA ILE A 110 -8.15 4.34 -8.00
C ILE A 110 -9.35 4.34 -8.94
N GLY A 111 -9.60 3.20 -9.58
CA GLY A 111 -10.75 3.01 -10.47
C GLY A 111 -11.55 1.80 -10.02
N TYR A 112 -12.88 1.90 -10.05
CA TYR A 112 -13.77 0.77 -9.80
C TYR A 112 -15.16 1.06 -10.36
N VAL A 113 -16.01 0.04 -10.42
CA VAL A 113 -17.43 0.16 -10.75
C VAL A 113 -18.23 -0.14 -9.48
N CYS A 114 -19.12 0.77 -9.11
CA CYS A 114 -20.03 0.61 -7.98
C CYS A 114 -21.46 0.81 -8.47
N ASN A 115 -22.34 -0.16 -8.23
CA ASN A 115 -23.73 -0.15 -8.71
C ASN A 115 -23.86 0.18 -10.22
N GLY A 116 -22.97 -0.39 -11.05
CA GLY A 116 -22.96 -0.17 -12.50
C GLY A 116 -22.37 1.18 -12.94
N THR A 117 -21.98 2.05 -12.02
CA THR A 117 -21.38 3.36 -12.33
C THR A 117 -19.86 3.29 -12.18
N PRO A 118 -19.07 3.66 -13.20
CA PRO A 118 -17.63 3.78 -13.08
C PRO A 118 -17.27 4.99 -12.19
N VAL A 119 -16.39 4.75 -11.23
CA VAL A 119 -15.85 5.74 -10.30
C VAL A 119 -14.34 5.81 -10.48
N GLN A 120 -13.80 7.03 -10.52
CA GLN A 120 -12.38 7.27 -10.54
C GLN A 120 -12.01 8.28 -9.46
N GLU A 121 -11.00 7.93 -8.67
CA GLU A 121 -10.55 8.71 -7.54
C GLU A 121 -9.05 8.94 -7.61
N MET A 122 -8.62 10.09 -7.11
CA MET A 122 -7.21 10.43 -6.98
C MET A 122 -6.93 10.86 -5.55
N GLY A 123 -5.77 10.47 -5.05
CA GLY A 123 -5.27 10.84 -3.74
C GLY A 123 -3.79 11.18 -3.81
N GLN A 124 -3.29 11.89 -2.81
CA GLN A 124 -1.86 12.10 -2.63
C GLN A 124 -1.50 11.63 -1.22
N VAL A 125 -0.45 10.81 -1.14
CA VAL A 125 0.05 10.25 0.10
C VAL A 125 1.49 10.74 0.27
N GLY A 126 1.71 11.47 1.34
CA GLY A 126 3.03 11.85 1.83
C GLY A 126 3.10 11.64 3.33
N GLY A 127 4.06 12.28 3.98
CA GLY A 127 4.18 12.19 5.44
C GLY A 127 4.58 10.80 5.94
N PHE A 128 5.27 10.02 5.10
CA PHE A 128 5.89 8.79 5.56
C PHE A 128 6.88 9.12 6.69
N PRO A 129 7.01 8.24 7.71
CA PRO A 129 7.92 8.49 8.82
C PRO A 129 9.36 8.77 8.35
N PRO A 130 10.17 9.49 9.14
CA PRO A 130 11.57 9.75 8.79
C PRO A 130 12.33 8.44 8.52
N GLY A 131 13.04 8.38 7.38
CA GLY A 131 13.84 7.21 6.99
C GLY A 131 13.16 6.23 6.03
N TYR A 132 11.91 6.51 5.61
CA TYR A 132 11.18 5.80 4.56
C TYR A 132 11.29 6.53 3.21
#